data_AF-A0A948VVA5-F1
#
_entry.id   AF-A0A948VVA5-F1
#
_cell.length_a   1.000
_cell.length_b   1.000
_cell.length_c   1.000
_cell.angle_alpha   90.00
_cell.angle_beta   90.00
_cell.angle_gamma   90.00
#
_symmetry.space_group_name_H-M   'P 1'
#
loop_
_entity.id
_entity.type
_entity.pdbx_description
1 polymer ?
#
loop_
_entity_poly.entity_id
_entity_poly.type
_entity_poly.pdbx_seq_one_letter_code
_entity_poly.pdbx_strand_id
1 'polypeptide(L)'
;MIFVIEKRSLRVDFALILDHLHNSPNVRFLGLSLERTLDCLHLIAIPEMHDRLIVAEALAQGAKLITCDKAITASGLTPVVW
;
A
#
# COMPACT_ATOMS: atom_id res chain seq x y z
N MET A 1 -25.80 9.74 -2.62
CA MET A 1 -25.28 9.35 -1.31
C MET A 1 -24.37 10.48 -0.84
N ILE A 2 -24.70 11.18 0.24
CA ILE A 2 -23.91 12.30 0.76
C ILE A 2 -23.16 11.78 1.99
N PHE A 3 -21.83 11.86 1.97
CA PHE A 3 -21.00 11.57 3.14
C PHE A 3 -20.57 12.88 3.77
N VAL A 4 -20.82 13.03 5.07
CA VAL A 4 -20.25 14.09 5.90
C VAL A 4 -19.02 13.49 6.58
N ILE A 5 -17.83 14.04 6.32
CA ILE A 5 -16.59 13.60 6.95
C ILE A 5 -16.19 14.67 7.97
N GLU A 6 -16.26 14.33 9.26
CA GLU A 6 -15.84 15.19 10.36
C GLU A 6 -14.35 14.91 10.69
N LYS A 7 -13.50 15.94 10.57
CA LYS A 7 -12.07 15.84 10.92
C LYS A 7 -11.87 16.06 12.42
N ARG A 8 -12.00 14.99 13.22
CA ARG A 8 -11.59 14.98 14.64
C ARG A 8 -10.22 14.35 14.82
N SER A 9 -9.51 14.77 15.87
CA SER A 9 -8.34 14.05 16.38
C SER A 9 -8.82 12.72 16.94
N LEU A 10 -8.79 11.68 16.10
CA LEU A 10 -9.07 10.31 16.53
C LEU A 10 -7.93 9.88 17.46
N ARG A 11 -8.26 9.56 18.72
CA ARG A 11 -7.38 8.72 19.55
C ARG A 11 -7.45 7.33 18.96
N VAL A 12 -6.62 7.10 17.96
CA VAL A 12 -6.51 5.80 17.31
C VAL A 12 -5.67 4.90 18.19
N ASP A 13 -6.28 3.85 18.71
CA ASP A 13 -5.54 2.74 19.32
C ASP A 13 -4.97 1.88 18.20
N PHE A 14 -3.66 1.99 17.98
CA PHE A 14 -2.96 1.25 16.94
C PHE A 14 -3.02 -0.26 17.16
N ALA A 15 -2.98 -0.73 18.41
CA ALA A 15 -3.06 -2.15 18.73
C ALA A 15 -4.44 -2.70 18.36
N LEU A 16 -5.51 -1.97 18.70
CA LEU A 16 -6.88 -2.35 18.32
C LEU A 16 -7.05 -2.41 16.79
N ILE A 17 -6.48 -1.45 16.05
CA ILE A 17 -6.54 -1.47 14.58
C ILE A 17 -5.79 -2.69 14.03
N LEU A 18 -4.59 -2.96 14.51
CA LEU A 18 -3.81 -4.12 14.07
C LEU A 18 -4.55 -5.42 14.36
N ASP A 19 -5.14 -5.57 15.54
CA ASP A 19 -5.94 -6.74 15.90
C ASP A 19 -7.15 -6.91 14.97
N HIS A 20 -7.85 -5.82 14.63
CA HIS A 20 -8.96 -5.87 13.67
C HIS A 20 -8.50 -6.26 12.26
N LEU A 21 -7.35 -5.76 11.81
CA LEU A 21 -6.80 -6.12 10.49
C LEU A 21 -6.33 -7.58 10.47
N HIS A 22 -5.68 -8.06 11.53
CA HIS A 22 -5.22 -9.46 11.64
C HIS A 22 -6.36 -10.47 11.65
N ASN A 23 -7.50 -10.11 12.25
CA ASN A 23 -8.67 -10.98 12.34
C ASN A 23 -9.65 -10.80 11.16
N SER A 24 -9.37 -9.89 10.23
CA SER A 24 -10.23 -9.63 9.06
C SER A 24 -9.97 -10.66 7.95
N PRO A 25 -11.01 -11.33 7.41
CA PRO A 25 -10.84 -12.23 6.26
C PRO A 25 -10.54 -11.49 4.95
N ASN A 26 -10.69 -10.15 4.94
CA ASN A 26 -10.51 -9.32 3.75
C ASN A 26 -9.09 -8.74 3.63
N VAL A 27 -8.23 -8.95 4.62
CA VAL A 27 -6.88 -8.39 4.67
C VAL A 27 -5.89 -9.53 4.83
N ARG A 28 -4.84 -9.53 4.00
CA ARG A 28 -3.74 -10.47 4.10
C ARG A 28 -2.44 -9.70 4.27
N PHE A 29 -1.73 -9.99 5.36
CA PHE A 29 -0.38 -9.48 5.56
C PHE A 29 0.60 -10.27 4.72
N LEU A 30 1.42 -9.57 3.96
CA LEU A 30 2.47 -10.16 3.14
C LEU A 30 3.80 -9.99 3.89
N GLY A 31 4.59 -11.06 3.92
CA GLY A 31 5.93 -11.00 4.49
C GLY A 31 6.89 -10.30 3.54
N LEU A 32 7.83 -9.52 4.08
CA LEU A 32 8.92 -8.97 3.30
C LEU A 32 9.92 -10.09 2.97
N SER A 33 10.17 -10.33 1.69
CA SER A 33 11.17 -11.31 1.24
C SER A 33 12.36 -10.64 0.56
N LEU A 34 13.49 -11.35 0.54
CA LEU A 34 14.70 -10.88 -0.13
C LEU A 34 14.45 -10.65 -1.63
N GLU A 35 13.73 -11.56 -2.28
CA GLU A 35 13.41 -11.48 -3.70
C GLU A 35 12.69 -10.17 -4.05
N ARG A 36 11.63 -9.83 -3.28
CA ARG A 36 10.86 -8.59 -3.48
C ARG A 36 11.70 -7.34 -3.18
N THR A 37 12.61 -7.45 -2.21
CA THR A 37 13.57 -6.37 -1.89
C THR A 37 14.55 -6.12 -3.03
N LEU A 38 15.00 -7.17 -3.72
CA LEU A 38 15.90 -7.01 -4.88
C LEU A 38 15.17 -6.46 -6.10
N ASP A 39 13.91 -6.88 -6.32
CA ASP A 39 13.11 -6.37 -7.44
C ASP A 39 12.88 -4.86 -7.36
N CYS A 40 12.75 -4.32 -6.16
CA CYS A 40 12.53 -2.89 -5.95
C CYS A 40 13.70 -2.01 -6.42
N LEU A 41 14.92 -2.57 -6.55
CA LEU A 41 16.10 -1.85 -7.05
C LEU A 41 15.94 -1.42 -8.52
N HIS A 42 15.11 -2.12 -9.28
CA HIS A 42 14.86 -1.81 -10.69
C HIS A 42 13.75 -0.77 -10.89
N LEU A 43 13.00 -0.41 -9.84
CA LEU A 43 11.85 0.50 -9.91
C LEU A 43 12.24 1.97 -9.71
N ILE A 44 13.27 2.43 -10.43
CA ILE A 44 13.90 3.74 -10.24
C ILE A 44 13.00 4.96 -10.55
N ALA A 45 11.86 4.75 -11.22
CA ALA A 45 10.87 5.80 -11.48
C ALA A 45 10.19 6.31 -10.19
N ILE A 46 10.27 5.52 -9.10
CA ILE A 46 9.74 5.86 -7.79
C ILE A 46 10.92 6.20 -6.88
N PRO A 47 11.05 7.45 -6.39
CA PRO A 47 12.23 7.86 -5.63
C PRO A 47 12.34 7.18 -4.26
N GLU A 48 11.22 6.99 -3.57
CA GLU A 48 11.16 6.48 -2.21
C GLU A 48 11.28 4.95 -2.19
N MET A 49 12.00 4.38 -1.21
CA MET A 49 12.33 2.95 -1.20
C MET A 49 11.15 2.08 -0.72
N HIS A 50 10.41 2.52 0.29
CA HIS A 50 9.23 1.81 0.78
C HIS A 50 8.13 1.76 -0.30
N ASP A 51 7.92 2.85 -1.04
CA ASP A 51 7.01 2.88 -2.18
C ASP A 51 7.43 1.88 -3.27
N ARG A 52 8.72 1.77 -3.54
CA ARG A 52 9.26 0.75 -4.45
C ARG A 52 8.96 -0.66 -3.96
N LEU A 53 9.09 -0.94 -2.66
CA LEU A 53 8.73 -2.26 -2.10
C LEU A 53 7.24 -2.57 -2.27
N ILE A 54 6.37 -1.59 -2.02
CA ILE A 54 4.92 -1.73 -2.20
C ILE A 54 4.59 -2.06 -3.67
N VAL A 55 5.18 -1.31 -4.61
CA VAL A 55 4.96 -1.54 -6.05
C VAL A 55 5.55 -2.87 -6.52
N ALA A 56 6.73 -3.25 -6.04
CA ALA A 56 7.33 -4.55 -6.34
C ALA A 56 6.43 -5.72 -5.90
N GLU A 57 5.81 -5.63 -4.73
CA GLU A 57 4.86 -6.64 -4.27
C GLU A 57 3.57 -6.65 -5.11
N ALA A 58 3.02 -5.47 -5.43
CA ALA A 58 1.82 -5.38 -6.25
C ALA A 58 2.03 -5.99 -7.65
N LEU A 59 3.19 -5.74 -8.26
CA LEU A 59 3.58 -6.35 -9.53
C LEU A 59 3.67 -7.87 -9.43
N ALA A 60 4.30 -8.38 -8.37
CA ALA A 60 4.45 -9.82 -8.14
C ALA A 60 3.10 -10.55 -8.01
N GLN A 61 2.14 -9.90 -7.37
CA GLN A 61 0.80 -10.44 -7.14
C GLN A 61 -0.16 -10.19 -8.31
N GLY A 62 0.25 -9.44 -9.35
CA GLY A 62 -0.65 -8.96 -10.40
C GLY A 62 -1.79 -8.09 -9.86
N ALA A 63 -1.56 -7.40 -8.75
CA ALA A 63 -2.56 -6.64 -8.02
C ALA A 63 -2.59 -5.16 -8.46
N LYS A 64 -3.74 -4.53 -8.28
CA LYS A 64 -3.91 -3.08 -8.41
C LYS A 64 -3.58 -2.40 -7.08
N LEU A 65 -3.03 -1.20 -7.12
CA LEU A 65 -2.77 -0.41 -5.91
C LEU A 65 -3.92 0.56 -5.60
N ILE A 66 -4.27 0.64 -4.32
CA ILE A 66 -5.11 1.72 -3.79
C ILE A 66 -4.17 2.74 -3.15
N THR A 67 -3.97 3.88 -3.82
CA THR A 67 -3.08 4.95 -3.31
C THR A 67 -3.42 6.30 -3.91
N CYS A 68 -3.23 7.37 -3.15
CA CYS A 68 -3.24 8.75 -3.64
C CYS A 68 -1.83 9.29 -3.97
N ASP A 69 -0.80 8.45 -3.83
CA ASP A 69 0.57 8.85 -4.08
C ASP A 69 0.79 9.19 -5.57
N LYS A 70 1.26 10.42 -5.82
CA LYS A 70 1.43 10.94 -7.17
C LYS A 70 2.64 10.35 -7.87
N ALA A 71 3.71 9.98 -7.16
CA ALA A 71 4.89 9.37 -7.75
C ALA A 71 4.56 7.95 -8.22
N ILE A 72 3.85 7.16 -7.40
CA ILE A 72 3.38 5.83 -7.79
C ILE A 72 2.41 5.94 -8.97
N THR A 73 1.43 6.85 -8.90
CA THR A 73 0.45 7.04 -9.98
C THR A 73 1.10 7.47 -11.29
N ALA A 74 2.02 8.45 -11.25
CA ALA A 74 2.72 8.94 -12.43
C ALA A 74 3.71 7.92 -13.03
N SER A 75 4.18 6.95 -12.23
CA SER A 75 5.10 5.92 -12.71
C SER A 75 4.47 5.00 -13.76
N GLY A 76 3.14 4.80 -13.71
CA GLY A 76 2.43 3.89 -14.60
C GLY A 76 2.82 2.41 -14.47
N LEU A 77 3.61 2.05 -13.46
CA LEU A 77 4.19 0.71 -13.30
C LEU A 77 3.12 -0.33 -12.93
N THR A 78 2.11 0.06 -12.17
CA THR A 78 0.99 -0.80 -11.78
C THR A 78 -0.34 -0.06 -11.86
N PRO A 79 -1.46 -0.71 -12.20
CA PRO A 79 -2.76 -0.05 -12.23
C PRO A 79 -3.13 0.50 -10.84
N VAL A 80 -3.49 1.77 -10.77
CA VAL A 80 -3.97 2.44 -9.54
C VAL A 80 -5.48 2.61 -9.58
N VAL A 81 -6.15 2.36 -8.46
CA VAL A 81 -7.57 2.61 -8.23
C VAL A 81 -7.74 3.49 -6.98
N TRP A 82 -8.10 4.75 -7.15
CA TRP A 82 -8.29 5.73 -6.08
C TRP A 82 -9.55 6.57 -6.30
#